data_AF-A0A1C7NH46-F1
#
_entry.id   AF-A0A1C7NH46-F1
#
_cell.length_a   1.000
_cell.length_b   1.000
_cell.length_c   1.000
_cell.angle_alpha   90.00
_cell.angle_beta   90.00
_cell.angle_gamma   90.00
#
_symmetry.space_group_name_H-M   'P 1'
#
loop_
_entity.id
_entity.type
_entity.pdbx_description
1 polymer ?
#
loop_
_entity_poly.entity_id
_entity_poly.type
_entity_poly.pdbx_seq_one_letter_code
_entity_poly.pdbx_strand_id
1 'polypeptide(L)'
;MVCTLPLEIYNAIAVHLSCKEYIQLVQVNRVFHQTFVKFLFKSVAINNNIQLKELVNDSKYHPFVWHLKVETDTLRDSDIDRIQGSLSHLRSIHLDMSFCHARSFQSFQHLSSLSLDSMPFAMHHISQLSVPPNLESLVMKFKARFTLDTDALEYIHAMCPVLKSLVIEGIHDISLRHEKLQQTAPANTMQRLMIKASHSSYQTCTCLTYIGNKYPNIVSLKLEHNFQPHLEPSNEQYPAEFCDWFLSSCPQLAYLELKDSMLYLPLFRKLRERQDTCLSIIYQDVYMSDDFLGACELNPTDFYAVKKLDICLMFFSEDSLELIGNACINLSQLTLRGSEMDRRDSFKISMVLDYFPNLKKLDMVWLELLTDKHMPMTARHPLEEISIANCCLIDGFFHSVSNCCLYLKRLSICKAGFQYQRDEVCIDLQQQELDSVEIQCVSTAHINQIVQLFHIQSQAKSDWYCVNKYKAHMKSIPELAESIEQLSASDALVLTKMLSQHPSQWQDLLFFAYSCPSGLFKNEAILAALTAGCLKLRCQSIGSLSINDTNVF
;
A
#
# COMPACT_ATOMS: atom_id res chain seq x y z
N MET A 1 -19.99 -43.55 13.65
CA MET A 1 -18.52 -43.62 13.64
C MET A 1 -18.02 -42.64 12.59
N VAL A 2 -17.45 -41.50 13.00
CA VAL A 2 -16.74 -40.64 12.05
C VAL A 2 -15.35 -41.25 11.91
N CYS A 3 -15.05 -41.81 10.73
CA CYS A 3 -13.70 -42.29 10.42
C CYS A 3 -12.77 -41.08 10.47
N THR A 4 -11.87 -41.05 11.45
CA THR A 4 -10.86 -40.00 11.57
C THR A 4 -9.91 -40.12 10.38
N LEU A 5 -9.80 -39.06 9.58
CA LEU A 5 -8.80 -38.97 8.54
C LEU A 5 -7.39 -39.07 9.17
N PRO A 6 -6.38 -39.54 8.44
CA PRO A 6 -4.98 -39.44 8.88
C PRO A 6 -4.59 -37.99 9.23
N LEU A 7 -3.69 -37.81 10.20
CA LEU A 7 -3.24 -36.50 10.68
C LEU A 7 -2.62 -35.66 9.55
N GLU A 8 -2.01 -36.32 8.59
CA GLU A 8 -1.41 -35.75 7.39
C GLU A 8 -2.45 -35.04 6.53
N ILE A 9 -3.64 -35.62 6.38
CA ILE A 9 -4.75 -35.01 5.64
C ILE A 9 -5.27 -33.78 6.39
N TYR A 10 -5.40 -33.86 7.71
CA TYR A 10 -5.80 -32.71 8.52
C TYR A 10 -4.78 -31.57 8.43
N ASN A 11 -3.47 -31.87 8.46
CA ASN A 11 -2.44 -30.86 8.30
C ASN A 11 -2.44 -30.24 6.89
N ALA A 12 -2.71 -31.03 5.84
CA ALA A 12 -2.83 -30.53 4.47
C ALA A 12 -4.04 -29.60 4.31
N ILE A 13 -5.20 -30.00 4.86
CA ILE A 13 -6.42 -29.16 4.84
C ILE A 13 -6.19 -27.87 5.63
N ALA A 14 -5.56 -27.95 6.81
CA ALA A 14 -5.36 -26.81 7.69
C ALA A 14 -4.69 -25.63 6.99
N VAL A 15 -3.70 -25.86 6.12
CA VAL A 15 -3.00 -24.77 5.40
C VAL A 15 -3.95 -23.90 4.56
N HIS A 16 -5.13 -24.42 4.19
CA HIS A 16 -6.10 -23.74 3.34
C HIS A 16 -7.29 -23.13 4.10
N LEU A 17 -7.33 -23.25 5.43
CA LEU A 17 -8.45 -22.77 6.24
C LEU A 17 -8.20 -21.36 6.80
N SER A 18 -9.26 -20.55 6.80
CA SER A 18 -9.33 -19.26 7.46
C SER A 18 -9.51 -19.39 8.98
N CYS A 19 -9.21 -18.32 9.73
CA CYS A 19 -9.42 -18.27 11.19
C CYS A 19 -10.88 -18.60 11.58
N LYS A 20 -11.86 -18.11 10.81
CA LYS A 20 -13.28 -18.37 11.05
C LYS A 20 -13.63 -19.86 10.89
N GLU A 21 -13.10 -20.51 9.86
CA GLU A 21 -13.29 -21.95 9.62
C GLU A 21 -12.64 -22.78 10.73
N TYR A 22 -11.45 -22.38 11.20
CA TYR A 22 -10.82 -23.04 12.35
C TYR A 22 -11.69 -22.96 13.61
N ILE A 23 -12.29 -21.79 13.91
CA ILE A 23 -13.19 -21.64 15.06
C ILE A 23 -14.39 -22.59 14.93
N GLN A 24 -15.00 -22.66 13.75
CA GLN A 24 -16.11 -23.58 13.48
C GLN A 24 -15.70 -25.04 13.67
N LEU A 25 -14.53 -25.43 13.15
CA LEU A 25 -14.03 -26.80 13.25
C LEU A 25 -13.76 -27.21 14.69
N VAL A 26 -13.18 -26.33 15.51
CA VAL A 26 -12.90 -26.60 16.92
C VAL A 26 -14.18 -26.85 17.73
N GLN A 27 -15.33 -26.32 17.28
CA GLN A 27 -16.64 -26.51 17.93
C GLN A 27 -17.34 -27.82 17.54
N VAL A 28 -16.90 -28.52 16.49
CA VAL A 28 -17.61 -29.72 15.96
C VAL A 28 -17.64 -30.86 16.97
N ASN A 29 -16.48 -31.28 17.47
CA ASN A 29 -16.34 -32.32 18.49
C ASN A 29 -14.94 -32.29 19.12
N ARG A 30 -14.71 -33.14 20.13
CA ARG A 30 -13.44 -33.22 20.87
C ARG A 30 -12.22 -33.54 19.98
N VAL A 31 -12.38 -34.39 18.97
CA VAL A 31 -11.27 -34.78 18.07
C VAL A 31 -10.87 -33.59 17.21
N PHE A 32 -11.84 -32.93 16.59
CA PHE A 32 -11.58 -31.72 15.80
C PHE A 32 -11.02 -30.59 16.68
N HIS A 33 -11.55 -30.42 17.89
CA HIS A 33 -10.96 -29.49 18.85
C HIS A 33 -9.47 -29.76 19.06
N GLN A 34 -9.08 -30.99 19.41
CA GLN A 34 -7.68 -31.33 19.66
C GLN A 34 -6.78 -31.14 18.43
N THR A 35 -7.30 -31.45 17.23
CA THR A 35 -6.55 -31.30 15.98
C THR A 35 -6.39 -29.85 15.56
N PHE A 36 -7.44 -29.05 15.63
CA PHE A 36 -7.49 -27.72 15.03
C PHE A 36 -7.14 -26.58 15.98
N VAL A 37 -7.27 -26.77 17.30
CA VAL A 37 -6.97 -25.71 18.29
C VAL A 37 -5.53 -25.21 18.18
N LYS A 38 -4.57 -26.09 17.90
CA LYS A 38 -3.15 -25.71 17.72
C LYS A 38 -2.93 -24.70 16.57
N PHE A 39 -3.77 -24.70 15.54
CA PHE A 39 -3.65 -23.77 14.42
C PHE A 39 -4.23 -22.40 14.75
N LEU A 40 -5.29 -22.34 15.58
CA LEU A 40 -5.81 -21.08 16.11
C LEU A 40 -4.77 -20.33 16.95
N PHE A 41 -3.99 -21.06 17.74
CA PHE A 41 -2.97 -20.47 18.61
C PHE A 41 -1.61 -20.28 17.93
N LYS A 42 -1.47 -20.64 16.65
CA LYS A 42 -0.19 -20.49 15.92
C LYS A 42 0.27 -19.03 15.85
N SER A 43 -0.67 -18.12 15.63
CA SER A 43 -0.45 -16.68 15.55
C SER A 43 -1.40 -15.97 16.51
N VAL A 44 -0.85 -15.30 17.52
CA VAL A 44 -1.62 -14.61 18.56
C VAL A 44 -1.34 -13.12 18.46
N ALA A 45 -2.42 -12.32 18.46
CA ALA A 45 -2.35 -10.86 18.55
C ALA A 45 -2.97 -10.40 19.88
N ILE A 46 -2.26 -9.54 20.58
CA ILE A 46 -2.59 -9.04 21.91
C ILE A 46 -2.69 -7.52 21.83
N ASN A 47 -3.87 -6.99 22.16
CA ASN A 47 -4.15 -5.56 22.03
C ASN A 47 -4.29 -4.86 23.39
N ASN A 48 -4.23 -5.62 24.49
CA ASN A 48 -4.30 -5.06 25.85
C ASN A 48 -3.62 -5.98 26.87
N ASN A 49 -3.36 -5.42 28.06
CA ASN A 49 -2.67 -6.11 29.15
C ASN A 49 -3.47 -7.30 29.74
N ILE A 50 -4.81 -7.25 29.68
CA ILE A 50 -5.65 -8.34 30.21
C ILE A 50 -5.42 -9.60 29.39
N GLN A 51 -5.46 -9.50 28.06
CA GLN A 51 -5.15 -10.60 27.14
C GLN A 51 -3.73 -11.13 27.32
N LEU A 52 -2.77 -10.24 27.58
CA LEU A 52 -1.38 -10.63 27.86
C LEU A 52 -1.27 -11.48 29.13
N LYS A 53 -1.94 -11.06 30.21
CA LYS A 53 -1.97 -11.80 31.47
C LYS A 53 -2.68 -13.14 31.32
N GLU A 54 -3.79 -13.18 30.59
CA GLU A 54 -4.51 -14.42 30.29
C GLU A 54 -3.62 -15.39 29.52
N LEU A 55 -2.95 -14.91 28.46
CA LEU A 55 -2.04 -15.75 27.70
C LEU A 55 -0.93 -16.29 28.58
N VAL A 56 -0.19 -15.42 29.30
CA VAL A 56 0.96 -15.84 30.11
C VAL A 56 0.57 -16.80 31.23
N ASN A 57 -0.63 -16.65 31.81
CA ASN A 57 -1.09 -17.53 32.89
C ASN A 57 -1.69 -18.86 32.38
N ASP A 58 -2.19 -18.93 31.15
CA ASP A 58 -2.75 -20.16 30.56
C ASP A 58 -1.69 -20.96 29.78
N SER A 59 -0.98 -21.83 30.49
CA SER A 59 0.08 -22.69 29.93
C SER A 59 -0.39 -23.71 28.87
N LYS A 60 -1.69 -23.96 28.74
CA LYS A 60 -2.21 -25.07 27.93
C LYS A 60 -1.87 -24.94 26.46
N TYR A 61 -1.78 -23.72 25.93
CA TYR A 61 -1.63 -23.47 24.50
C TYR A 61 -0.27 -22.87 24.12
N HIS A 62 0.60 -22.58 25.09
CA HIS A 62 1.94 -22.01 24.85
C HIS A 62 2.78 -22.78 23.83
N PRO A 63 2.81 -24.12 23.81
CA PRO A 63 3.65 -24.86 22.86
C PRO A 63 3.26 -24.64 21.39
N PHE A 64 2.05 -24.14 21.14
CA PHE A 64 1.53 -23.92 19.79
C PHE A 64 1.79 -22.49 19.28
N VAL A 65 2.15 -21.55 20.15
CA VAL A 65 2.36 -20.15 19.77
C VAL A 65 3.70 -19.96 19.07
N TRP A 66 3.67 -19.66 17.78
CA TRP A 66 4.87 -19.45 16.95
C TRP A 66 5.07 -17.99 16.60
N HIS A 67 3.97 -17.25 16.45
CA HIS A 67 3.97 -15.85 16.10
C HIS A 67 3.18 -15.06 17.14
N LEU A 68 3.81 -14.05 17.72
CA LEU A 68 3.18 -13.19 18.72
C LEU A 68 3.27 -11.74 18.29
N LYS A 69 2.14 -11.04 18.27
CA LYS A 69 2.05 -9.58 18.09
C LYS A 69 1.50 -8.98 19.37
N VAL A 70 2.21 -8.02 19.95
CA VAL A 70 1.81 -7.34 21.18
C VAL A 70 1.75 -5.83 20.93
N GLU A 71 0.53 -5.32 20.82
CA GLU A 71 0.20 -3.90 20.65
C GLU A 71 -0.49 -3.43 21.93
N THR A 72 0.29 -3.28 23.00
CA THR A 72 -0.20 -2.63 24.23
C THR A 72 0.72 -1.50 24.66
N ASP A 73 0.08 -0.42 25.04
CA ASP A 73 0.57 0.77 25.71
C ASP A 73 1.08 0.54 27.15
N THR A 74 1.07 -0.69 27.65
CA THR A 74 1.50 -0.97 29.04
C THR A 74 2.45 -2.16 29.15
N LEU A 75 3.09 -2.55 28.04
CA LEU A 75 4.08 -3.62 28.03
C LEU A 75 5.27 -3.29 28.93
N ARG A 76 5.56 -4.16 29.91
CA ARG A 76 6.68 -4.00 30.84
C ARG A 76 7.75 -5.05 30.58
N ASP A 77 8.97 -4.78 31.04
CA ASP A 77 10.10 -5.71 30.91
C ASP A 77 9.81 -7.08 31.57
N SER A 78 9.11 -7.08 32.71
CA SER A 78 8.67 -8.32 33.38
C SER A 78 7.73 -9.17 32.53
N ASP A 79 6.99 -8.55 31.60
CA ASP A 79 6.11 -9.28 30.68
C ASP A 79 6.93 -9.95 29.59
N ILE A 80 8.01 -9.32 29.11
CA ILE A 80 8.96 -9.94 28.16
C ILE A 80 9.63 -11.16 28.79
N ASP A 81 10.11 -11.05 30.03
CA ASP A 81 10.72 -12.18 30.74
C ASP A 81 9.73 -13.35 30.90
N ARG A 82 8.47 -13.03 31.17
CA ARG A 82 7.40 -14.02 31.26
C ARG A 82 7.09 -14.67 29.92
N ILE A 83 7.04 -13.89 28.84
CA ILE A 83 6.86 -14.40 27.48
C ILE A 83 8.03 -15.33 27.13
N GLN A 84 9.27 -14.94 27.43
CA GLN A 84 10.47 -15.75 27.22
C GLN A 84 10.38 -17.10 27.96
N GLY A 85 9.97 -17.09 29.22
CA GLY A 85 9.84 -18.31 30.03
C GLY A 85 8.67 -19.20 29.61
N SER A 86 7.62 -18.63 29.03
CA SER A 86 6.36 -19.31 28.73
C SER A 86 6.29 -19.85 27.30
N LEU A 87 6.75 -19.06 26.33
CA LEU A 87 6.59 -19.35 24.89
C LEU A 87 7.90 -19.87 24.29
N SER A 88 8.29 -21.08 24.68
CA SER A 88 9.58 -21.67 24.28
C SER A 88 9.75 -21.87 22.77
N HIS A 89 8.66 -22.07 22.01
CA HIS A 89 8.67 -22.31 20.56
C HIS A 89 8.45 -21.07 19.70
N LEU A 90 8.52 -19.87 20.28
CA LEU A 90 8.27 -18.63 19.57
C LEU A 90 9.31 -18.41 18.47
N ARG A 91 8.83 -18.22 17.23
CA ARG A 91 9.65 -17.99 16.03
C ARG A 91 9.64 -16.54 15.59
N SER A 92 8.52 -15.84 15.76
CA SER A 92 8.47 -14.40 15.52
C SER A 92 7.76 -13.65 16.63
N ILE A 93 8.28 -12.47 16.94
CA ILE A 93 7.65 -11.55 17.88
C ILE A 93 7.63 -10.14 17.31
N HIS A 94 6.50 -9.47 17.48
CA HIS A 94 6.32 -8.06 17.15
C HIS A 94 5.84 -7.33 18.41
N LEU A 95 6.56 -6.28 18.80
CA LEU A 95 6.34 -5.56 20.06
C LEU A 95 6.29 -4.06 19.80
N ASP A 96 5.31 -3.39 20.40
CA ASP A 96 5.35 -1.94 20.59
C ASP A 96 6.19 -1.60 21.83
N MET A 97 7.33 -0.95 21.62
CA MET A 97 8.31 -0.60 22.64
C MET A 97 8.07 0.80 23.24
N SER A 98 6.94 1.45 22.96
CA SER A 98 6.65 2.81 23.45
C SER A 98 6.82 2.99 24.96
N PHE A 99 6.54 1.95 25.75
CA PHE A 99 6.59 1.95 27.22
C PHE A 99 7.46 0.84 27.82
N CYS A 100 8.07 0.01 26.98
CA CYS A 100 8.93 -1.09 27.40
C CYS A 100 10.40 -0.68 27.23
N HIS A 101 11.21 -0.98 28.24
CA HIS A 101 12.64 -0.73 28.21
C HIS A 101 13.46 -2.00 28.06
N ALA A 102 12.81 -3.14 27.81
CA ALA A 102 13.45 -4.44 27.70
C ALA A 102 14.59 -4.37 26.69
N ARG A 103 15.78 -4.65 27.21
CA ARG A 103 17.04 -4.53 26.48
C ARG A 103 17.56 -5.88 25.99
N SER A 104 16.98 -7.00 26.43
CA SER A 104 17.46 -8.33 26.10
C SER A 104 16.37 -9.28 25.63
N PHE A 105 16.61 -9.83 24.45
CA PHE A 105 15.81 -10.85 23.78
C PHE A 105 16.59 -12.16 23.60
N GLN A 106 17.82 -12.26 24.13
CA GLN A 106 18.72 -13.40 23.90
C GLN A 106 18.17 -14.75 24.37
N SER A 107 17.28 -14.76 25.37
CA SER A 107 16.70 -15.98 25.93
C SER A 107 15.76 -16.71 24.96
N PHE A 108 15.31 -16.05 23.88
CA PHE A 108 14.46 -16.69 22.89
C PHE A 108 15.27 -17.60 21.95
N GLN A 109 15.32 -18.89 22.27
CA GLN A 109 16.17 -19.88 21.57
C GLN A 109 15.78 -20.12 20.10
N HIS A 110 14.51 -19.97 19.75
CA HIS A 110 13.97 -20.29 18.42
C HIS A 110 13.52 -19.07 17.62
N LEU A 111 13.76 -17.86 18.13
CA LEU A 111 13.31 -16.63 17.50
C LEU A 111 14.16 -16.35 16.25
N SER A 112 13.50 -16.38 15.10
CA SER A 112 14.11 -16.07 13.80
C SER A 112 13.69 -14.69 13.27
N SER A 113 12.63 -14.09 13.82
CA SER A 113 12.14 -12.77 13.40
C SER A 113 11.74 -11.90 14.57
N LEU A 114 12.25 -10.67 14.62
CA LEU A 114 11.97 -9.68 15.67
C LEU A 114 11.55 -8.37 15.03
N SER A 115 10.41 -7.83 15.46
CA SER A 115 9.94 -6.50 15.06
C SER A 115 9.72 -5.65 16.31
N LEU A 116 10.40 -4.51 16.36
CA LEU A 116 10.33 -3.55 17.45
C LEU A 116 9.81 -2.23 16.90
N ASP A 117 8.57 -1.91 17.23
CA ASP A 117 7.94 -0.66 16.84
C ASP A 117 8.10 0.36 17.98
N SER A 118 8.10 1.65 17.66
CA SER A 118 8.11 2.73 18.65
C SER A 118 9.29 2.74 19.64
N MET A 119 10.50 2.41 19.17
CA MET A 119 11.69 2.36 20.04
C MET A 119 11.87 3.68 20.84
N PRO A 120 12.07 3.60 22.17
CA PRO A 120 12.00 4.76 23.06
C PRO A 120 13.23 5.68 22.94
N PHE A 121 13.04 6.97 23.23
CA PHE A 121 14.08 8.02 23.19
C PHE A 121 15.33 7.72 24.03
N ALA A 122 15.20 6.92 25.08
CA ALA A 122 16.30 6.57 25.98
C ALA A 122 17.32 5.61 25.35
N MET A 123 16.98 4.94 24.23
CA MET A 123 17.97 4.16 23.46
C MET A 123 18.78 5.09 22.56
N HIS A 124 19.72 5.81 23.15
CA HIS A 124 20.68 6.65 22.43
C HIS A 124 21.65 5.82 21.56
N HIS A 125 21.82 4.53 21.87
CA HIS A 125 22.68 3.61 21.11
C HIS A 125 22.04 2.22 20.98
N ILE A 126 22.09 1.65 19.77
CA ILE A 126 21.63 0.28 19.48
C ILE A 126 22.42 -0.77 20.28
N SER A 127 23.62 -0.43 20.75
CA SER A 127 24.46 -1.33 21.57
C SER A 127 23.82 -1.79 22.88
N GLN A 128 22.75 -1.13 23.31
CA GLN A 128 21.97 -1.53 24.47
C GLN A 128 21.01 -2.69 24.17
N LEU A 129 20.74 -2.99 22.90
CA LEU A 129 19.82 -4.04 22.48
C LEU A 129 20.57 -5.36 22.28
N SER A 130 20.23 -6.36 23.10
CA SER A 130 20.74 -7.72 23.00
C SER A 130 19.72 -8.61 22.31
N VAL A 131 20.05 -9.15 21.14
CA VAL A 131 19.17 -9.99 20.30
C VAL A 131 19.73 -11.40 20.13
N PRO A 132 18.89 -12.41 19.81
CA PRO A 132 19.35 -13.77 19.53
C PRO A 132 20.30 -13.82 18.33
N PRO A 133 21.39 -14.61 18.39
CA PRO A 133 22.34 -14.71 17.29
C PRO A 133 21.79 -15.40 16.04
N ASN A 134 20.72 -16.19 16.17
CA ASN A 134 20.09 -16.93 15.07
C ASN A 134 19.02 -16.12 14.33
N LEU A 135 18.92 -14.82 14.60
CA LEU A 135 17.89 -13.97 14.03
C LEU A 135 18.11 -13.78 12.52
N GLU A 136 17.10 -14.13 11.72
CA GLU A 136 17.14 -13.99 10.26
C GLU A 136 16.47 -12.69 9.78
N SER A 137 15.53 -12.13 10.56
CA SER A 137 14.81 -10.90 10.22
C SER A 137 14.71 -9.96 11.41
N LEU A 138 15.11 -8.70 11.21
CA LEU A 138 15.03 -7.64 12.20
C LEU A 138 14.33 -6.42 11.60
N VAL A 139 13.29 -5.95 12.30
CA VAL A 139 12.59 -4.69 11.99
C VAL A 139 12.69 -3.79 13.22
N MET A 140 13.18 -2.56 13.03
CA MET A 140 13.28 -1.56 14.08
C MET A 140 12.68 -0.25 13.59
N LYS A 141 11.66 0.25 14.29
CA LYS A 141 11.04 1.54 14.00
C LYS A 141 11.25 2.49 15.16
N PHE A 142 11.93 3.59 14.90
CA PHE A 142 12.22 4.62 15.88
C PHE A 142 11.13 5.69 15.85
N LYS A 143 10.61 6.06 17.02
CA LYS A 143 9.81 7.29 17.18
C LYS A 143 10.68 8.50 17.54
N ALA A 144 11.90 8.23 18.00
CA ALA A 144 12.83 9.21 18.52
C ALA A 144 13.86 9.66 17.49
N ARG A 145 14.57 10.75 17.78
CA ARG A 145 15.72 11.17 16.97
C ARG A 145 16.87 10.17 17.15
N PHE A 146 16.96 9.21 16.23
CA PHE A 146 18.05 8.24 16.15
C PHE A 146 18.93 8.56 14.93
N THR A 147 20.25 8.58 15.08
CA THR A 147 21.18 8.71 13.95
C THR A 147 21.78 7.34 13.65
N LEU A 148 21.61 6.86 12.42
CA LEU A 148 22.20 5.61 11.98
C LEU A 148 23.63 5.86 11.53
N ASP A 149 24.59 5.30 12.25
CA ASP A 149 26.01 5.34 11.89
C ASP A 149 26.56 3.94 11.54
N THR A 150 27.81 3.91 11.10
CA THR A 150 28.49 2.66 10.73
C THR A 150 28.62 1.71 11.93
N ASP A 151 28.87 2.24 13.12
CA ASP A 151 29.09 1.44 14.33
C ASP A 151 27.79 0.73 14.77
N ALA A 152 26.65 1.39 14.60
CA ALA A 152 25.34 0.82 14.86
C ALA A 152 25.04 -0.36 13.90
N LEU A 153 25.34 -0.22 12.61
CA LEU A 153 25.15 -1.30 11.63
C LEU A 153 26.11 -2.47 11.90
N GLU A 154 27.38 -2.20 12.16
CA GLU A 154 28.36 -3.23 12.51
C GLU A 154 27.97 -3.97 13.79
N TYR A 155 27.45 -3.25 14.79
CA TYR A 155 26.92 -3.87 16.01
C TYR A 155 25.75 -4.82 15.72
N ILE A 156 24.79 -4.41 14.89
CA ILE A 156 23.65 -5.28 14.50
C ILE A 156 24.15 -6.58 13.86
N HIS A 157 25.11 -6.49 12.94
CA HIS A 157 25.65 -7.67 12.26
C HIS A 157 26.51 -8.56 13.15
N ALA A 158 27.25 -7.95 14.08
CA ALA A 158 27.97 -8.70 15.11
C ALA A 158 27.02 -9.47 16.03
N MET A 159 25.85 -8.88 16.34
CA MET A 159 24.82 -9.52 17.16
C MET A 159 24.01 -10.58 16.40
N CYS A 160 23.76 -10.37 15.11
CA CYS A 160 22.94 -11.24 14.25
C CYS A 160 23.73 -11.69 13.00
N PRO A 161 24.70 -12.61 13.14
CA PRO A 161 25.56 -13.00 12.02
C PRO A 161 24.85 -13.71 10.87
N VAL A 162 23.63 -14.22 11.07
CA VAL A 162 22.83 -14.92 10.04
C VAL A 162 21.68 -14.08 9.48
N LEU A 163 21.70 -12.76 9.72
CA LEU A 163 20.62 -11.86 9.32
C LEU A 163 20.44 -11.84 7.79
N LYS A 164 19.20 -12.05 7.34
CA LYS A 164 18.79 -12.06 5.92
C LYS A 164 17.92 -10.87 5.54
N SER A 165 17.19 -10.28 6.50
CA SER A 165 16.38 -9.08 6.30
C SER A 165 16.58 -8.06 7.42
N LEU A 166 16.86 -6.81 7.07
CA LEU A 166 16.99 -5.70 8.01
C LEU A 166 16.14 -4.52 7.53
N VAL A 167 15.23 -4.08 8.39
CA VAL A 167 14.39 -2.89 8.16
C VAL A 167 14.60 -1.92 9.31
N ILE A 168 14.99 -0.69 8.98
CA ILE A 168 15.19 0.37 9.96
C ILE A 168 14.40 1.60 9.52
N GLU A 169 13.42 2.02 10.32
CA GLU A 169 12.52 3.14 10.00
C GLU A 169 12.51 4.22 11.09
N GLY A 170 12.09 5.42 10.71
CA GLY A 170 11.93 6.54 11.65
C GLY A 170 13.25 7.10 12.18
N ILE A 171 14.34 6.86 11.42
CA ILE A 171 15.67 7.40 11.72
C ILE A 171 15.62 8.92 11.48
N HIS A 172 16.34 9.69 12.27
CA HIS A 172 16.46 11.13 12.06
C HIS A 172 17.51 11.47 11.01
N ASP A 173 18.68 10.83 11.01
CA ASP A 173 19.76 11.09 10.06
C ASP A 173 20.65 9.85 9.84
N ILE A 174 21.41 9.82 8.74
CA ILE A 174 22.38 8.78 8.42
C ILE A 174 23.76 9.42 8.36
N SER A 175 24.68 8.93 9.20
CA SER A 175 26.05 9.45 9.32
C SER A 175 27.06 8.33 9.19
N LEU A 176 27.28 7.89 7.94
CA LEU A 176 28.25 6.84 7.63
C LEU A 176 29.63 7.48 7.40
N ARG A 177 30.67 6.98 8.08
CA ARG A 177 32.02 7.59 7.99
C ARG A 177 32.86 6.86 6.95
N HIS A 178 33.33 7.57 5.93
CA HIS A 178 34.15 7.01 4.83
C HIS A 178 35.37 6.22 5.31
N GLU A 179 36.06 6.69 6.35
CA GLU A 179 37.27 6.06 6.91
C GLU A 179 37.04 4.62 7.39
N LYS A 180 35.82 4.30 7.82
CA LYS A 180 35.46 2.96 8.32
C LYS A 180 34.97 2.02 7.22
N LEU A 181 34.67 2.52 6.02
CA LEU A 181 34.00 1.75 4.96
C LEU A 181 34.90 0.67 4.33
N GLN A 182 36.21 0.84 4.33
CA GLN A 182 37.16 -0.11 3.73
C GLN A 182 37.51 -1.30 4.63
N GLN A 183 37.09 -1.28 5.91
CA GLN A 183 37.46 -2.27 6.92
C GLN A 183 36.28 -3.15 7.35
N THR A 184 35.12 -3.02 6.71
CA THR A 184 33.92 -3.75 7.11
C THR A 184 33.97 -5.20 6.63
N ALA A 185 33.76 -6.14 7.55
CA ALA A 185 33.66 -7.56 7.20
C ALA A 185 32.34 -7.82 6.45
N PRO A 186 32.33 -8.55 5.32
CA PRO A 186 31.12 -8.74 4.53
C PRO A 186 30.08 -9.59 5.28
N ALA A 187 28.83 -9.13 5.29
CA ALA A 187 27.66 -9.84 5.79
C ALA A 187 26.98 -10.61 4.64
N ASN A 188 27.54 -11.78 4.33
CA ASN A 188 27.14 -12.60 3.16
C ASN A 188 25.71 -13.16 3.22
N THR A 189 25.06 -13.16 4.37
CA THR A 189 23.69 -13.68 4.51
C THR A 189 22.63 -12.63 4.17
N MET A 190 23.01 -11.35 4.12
CA MET A 190 22.08 -10.25 3.95
C MET A 190 21.49 -10.25 2.53
N GLN A 191 20.16 -10.31 2.44
CA GLN A 191 19.44 -10.32 1.15
C GLN A 191 18.55 -9.09 0.98
N ARG A 192 18.02 -8.53 2.07
CA ARG A 192 17.08 -7.41 2.04
C ARG A 192 17.48 -6.33 3.04
N LEU A 193 17.58 -5.10 2.56
CA LEU A 193 17.83 -3.92 3.38
C LEU A 193 16.82 -2.84 3.04
N MET A 194 16.17 -2.30 4.07
CA MET A 194 15.34 -1.10 3.98
C MET A 194 15.74 -0.11 5.04
N ILE A 195 16.09 1.11 4.62
CA ILE A 195 16.43 2.21 5.51
C ILE A 195 15.51 3.38 5.19
N LYS A 196 14.76 3.84 6.19
CA LYS A 196 13.87 5.00 6.08
C LYS A 196 14.27 6.07 7.09
N ALA A 197 14.81 7.16 6.58
CA ALA A 197 15.24 8.32 7.33
C ALA A 197 14.30 9.52 7.09
N SER A 198 14.01 10.24 8.17
CA SER A 198 13.12 11.41 8.20
C SER A 198 13.85 12.69 7.81
N HIS A 199 15.17 12.70 8.01
CA HIS A 199 16.08 13.70 7.45
C HIS A 199 17.31 12.95 6.99
N SER A 200 17.97 13.43 5.95
CA SER A 200 19.31 12.98 5.64
C SER A 200 20.06 14.10 4.94
N SER A 201 21.27 14.36 5.38
CA SER A 201 22.25 14.98 4.48
C SER A 201 22.42 14.09 3.24
N TYR A 202 22.61 14.67 2.05
CA TYR A 202 22.74 13.93 0.79
C TYR A 202 23.97 13.00 0.80
N GLN A 203 23.81 11.81 1.36
CA GLN A 203 24.89 10.82 1.52
C GLN A 203 24.51 9.48 0.88
N THR A 204 23.68 9.49 -0.16
CA THR A 204 23.30 8.29 -0.91
C THR A 204 24.53 7.50 -1.34
N CYS A 205 25.57 8.17 -1.85
CA CYS A 205 26.82 7.50 -2.24
C CYS A 205 27.57 6.86 -1.08
N THR A 206 27.68 7.53 0.07
CA THR A 206 28.30 6.96 1.26
C THR A 206 27.53 5.71 1.72
N CYS A 207 26.20 5.76 1.65
CA CYS A 207 25.34 4.62 1.92
C CYS A 207 25.57 3.47 0.95
N LEU A 208 25.57 3.76 -0.36
CA LEU A 208 25.84 2.76 -1.40
C LEU A 208 27.26 2.19 -1.30
N THR A 209 28.25 2.99 -0.91
CA THR A 209 29.63 2.53 -0.66
C THR A 209 29.68 1.55 0.50
N TYR A 210 29.03 1.88 1.62
CA TYR A 210 28.92 0.95 2.75
C TYR A 210 28.23 -0.35 2.33
N ILE A 211 27.09 -0.24 1.63
CA ILE A 211 26.29 -1.39 1.17
C ILE A 211 27.08 -2.28 0.22
N GLY A 212 27.77 -1.70 -0.77
CA GLY A 212 28.57 -2.45 -1.73
C GLY A 212 29.69 -3.26 -1.06
N ASN A 213 30.35 -2.70 -0.05
CA ASN A 213 31.36 -3.43 0.73
C ASN A 213 30.74 -4.49 1.65
N LYS A 214 29.61 -4.16 2.29
CA LYS A 214 29.05 -4.98 3.36
C LYS A 214 28.15 -6.12 2.86
N TYR A 215 27.39 -5.93 1.78
CA TYR A 215 26.27 -6.80 1.43
C TYR A 215 26.36 -7.36 -0.01
N PRO A 216 27.32 -8.26 -0.29
CA PRO A 216 27.54 -8.75 -1.65
C PRO A 216 26.38 -9.58 -2.23
N ASN A 217 25.54 -10.18 -1.37
CA ASN A 217 24.40 -11.00 -1.79
C ASN A 217 23.05 -10.27 -1.65
N ILE A 218 23.07 -8.94 -1.60
CA ILE A 218 21.84 -8.16 -1.52
C ILE A 218 21.00 -8.34 -2.78
N VAL A 219 19.71 -8.67 -2.58
CA VAL A 219 18.72 -8.88 -3.64
C VAL A 219 17.77 -7.70 -3.74
N SER A 220 17.41 -7.12 -2.59
CA SER A 220 16.49 -5.99 -2.49
C SER A 220 17.05 -4.89 -1.60
N LEU A 221 17.14 -3.69 -2.16
CA LEU A 221 17.58 -2.49 -1.47
C LEU A 221 16.51 -1.41 -1.58
N LYS A 222 16.08 -0.87 -0.43
CA LYS A 222 15.17 0.27 -0.35
C LYS A 222 15.81 1.38 0.48
N LEU A 223 15.95 2.57 -0.10
CA LEU A 223 16.42 3.76 0.61
C LEU A 223 15.33 4.82 0.51
N GLU A 224 14.77 5.19 1.66
CA GLU A 224 13.79 6.26 1.77
C GLU A 224 14.36 7.42 2.58
N HIS A 225 14.35 8.60 1.98
CA HIS A 225 14.61 9.86 2.64
C HIS A 225 13.34 10.71 2.56
N ASN A 226 13.08 11.52 3.59
CA ASN A 226 12.11 12.60 3.44
C ASN A 226 12.91 13.88 3.18
N PHE A 227 12.70 14.47 2.01
CA PHE A 227 13.41 15.67 1.59
C PHE A 227 13.09 16.87 2.49
N GLN A 228 14.10 17.71 2.73
CA GLN A 228 13.92 19.03 3.31
C GLN A 228 14.36 20.09 2.29
N PRO A 229 13.48 21.02 1.89
CA PRO A 229 13.74 22.00 0.82
C PRO A 229 14.82 23.04 1.11
N HIS A 230 15.46 22.98 2.27
CA HIS A 230 16.48 23.95 2.70
C HIS A 230 17.92 23.40 2.69
N LEU A 231 18.11 22.12 2.35
CA LEU A 231 19.43 21.54 2.17
C LEU A 231 19.77 21.56 0.68
N GLU A 232 20.75 22.39 0.30
CA GLU A 232 21.28 22.38 -1.06
C GLU A 232 21.79 20.97 -1.39
N PRO A 233 21.42 20.41 -2.55
CA PRO A 233 22.01 19.17 -3.02
C PRO A 233 23.52 19.33 -3.11
N SER A 234 24.26 18.42 -2.47
CA SER A 234 25.71 18.38 -2.63
C SER A 234 26.02 18.12 -4.10
N ASN A 235 26.71 19.06 -4.76
CA ASN A 235 27.17 18.98 -6.15
C ASN A 235 28.23 17.88 -6.42
N GLU A 236 28.28 16.83 -5.59
CA GLU A 236 29.23 15.73 -5.74
C GLU A 236 28.86 14.90 -6.97
N GLN A 237 29.55 15.15 -8.08
CA GLN A 237 29.47 14.28 -9.26
C GLN A 237 30.35 13.06 -9.03
N TYR A 238 29.73 11.88 -8.97
CA TYR A 238 30.46 10.64 -8.79
C TYR A 238 30.86 10.02 -10.14
N PRO A 239 32.10 9.49 -10.25
CA PRO A 239 32.60 8.92 -11.48
C PRO A 239 31.85 7.64 -11.85
N ALA A 240 31.77 7.32 -13.15
CA ALA A 240 31.17 6.08 -13.64
C ALA A 240 31.79 4.82 -13.01
N GLU A 241 33.08 4.89 -12.67
CA GLU A 241 33.84 3.83 -11.99
C GLU A 241 33.20 3.42 -10.65
N PHE A 242 32.61 4.36 -9.91
CA PHE A 242 31.90 4.06 -8.67
C PHE A 242 30.66 3.19 -8.92
N CYS A 243 29.89 3.50 -9.97
CA CYS A 243 28.68 2.77 -10.31
C CYS A 243 28.99 1.34 -10.76
N ASP A 244 30.05 1.18 -11.56
CA ASP A 244 30.56 -0.13 -11.99
C ASP A 244 31.01 -0.96 -10.79
N TRP A 245 31.77 -0.36 -9.88
CA TRP A 245 32.18 -1.01 -8.64
C TRP A 245 30.98 -1.42 -7.77
N PHE A 246 30.00 -0.54 -7.56
CA PHE A 246 28.84 -0.84 -6.72
C PHE A 246 28.02 -2.02 -7.27
N LEU A 247 27.71 -1.99 -8.58
CA LEU A 247 26.90 -3.03 -9.22
C LEU A 247 27.65 -4.37 -9.33
N SER A 248 28.96 -4.35 -9.52
CA SER A 248 29.79 -5.57 -9.49
C SER A 248 29.95 -6.13 -8.07
N SER A 249 29.91 -5.26 -7.05
CA SER A 249 29.91 -5.67 -5.64
C SER A 249 28.56 -6.25 -5.20
N CYS A 250 27.46 -5.84 -5.84
CA CYS A 250 26.11 -6.35 -5.60
C CYS A 250 25.55 -7.11 -6.83
N PRO A 251 26.11 -8.27 -7.20
CA PRO A 251 25.74 -8.98 -8.43
C PRO A 251 24.29 -9.50 -8.41
N GLN A 252 23.71 -9.78 -7.23
CA GLN A 252 22.36 -10.34 -7.10
C GLN A 252 21.24 -9.28 -6.98
N LEU A 253 21.58 -7.99 -7.10
CA LEU A 253 20.62 -6.90 -6.91
C LEU A 253 19.54 -6.94 -8.00
N ALA A 254 18.36 -7.42 -7.62
CA ALA A 254 17.19 -7.53 -8.49
C ALA A 254 16.19 -6.40 -8.28
N TYR A 255 16.22 -5.74 -7.11
CA TYR A 255 15.30 -4.66 -6.77
C TYR A 255 16.00 -3.50 -6.09
N LEU A 256 15.87 -2.31 -6.65
CA LEU A 256 16.34 -1.05 -6.08
C LEU A 256 15.18 -0.06 -6.05
N GLU A 257 14.84 0.43 -4.85
CA GLU A 257 13.83 1.46 -4.65
C GLU A 257 14.43 2.65 -3.93
N LEU A 258 14.19 3.82 -4.48
CA LEU A 258 14.73 5.07 -3.98
C LEU A 258 13.60 6.08 -3.86
N LYS A 259 13.47 6.65 -2.66
CA LYS A 259 12.47 7.67 -2.38
C LYS A 259 13.16 8.98 -1.98
N ASP A 260 12.80 10.05 -2.68
CA ASP A 260 13.32 11.42 -2.55
C ASP A 260 14.86 11.45 -2.47
N SER A 261 15.49 10.57 -3.26
CA SER A 261 16.94 10.40 -3.31
C SER A 261 17.42 10.75 -4.71
N MET A 262 18.33 11.72 -4.82
CA MET A 262 18.99 12.01 -6.09
C MET A 262 19.90 10.85 -6.49
N LEU A 263 19.70 10.34 -7.70
CA LEU A 263 20.63 9.43 -8.35
C LEU A 263 21.43 10.15 -9.42
N TYR A 264 22.69 9.73 -9.55
CA TYR A 264 23.58 10.21 -10.59
C TYR A 264 23.27 9.53 -11.93
N LEU A 265 23.27 10.31 -13.01
CA LEU A 265 23.10 9.83 -14.40
C LEU A 265 23.93 8.56 -14.73
N PRO A 266 25.21 8.44 -14.31
CA PRO A 266 26.00 7.23 -14.59
C PRO A 266 25.41 5.94 -14.02
N LEU A 267 24.71 5.99 -12.88
CA LEU A 267 24.11 4.78 -12.30
C LEU A 267 22.93 4.30 -13.15
N PHE A 268 22.09 5.21 -13.64
CA PHE A 268 20.99 4.90 -14.56
C PHE A 268 21.50 4.20 -15.83
N ARG A 269 22.56 4.74 -16.43
CA ARG A 269 23.23 4.13 -17.61
C ARG A 269 23.64 2.69 -17.38
N LYS A 270 24.23 2.40 -16.22
CA LYS A 270 24.69 1.05 -15.88
C LYS A 270 23.55 0.12 -15.49
N LEU A 271 22.53 0.62 -14.81
CA LEU A 271 21.32 -0.15 -14.52
C LEU A 271 20.57 -0.53 -15.80
N ARG A 272 20.55 0.34 -16.82
CA ARG A 272 19.99 0.00 -18.14
C ARG A 272 20.65 -1.21 -18.79
N GLU A 273 21.96 -1.38 -18.61
CA GLU A 273 22.70 -2.54 -19.12
C GLU A 273 22.30 -3.84 -18.41
N ARG A 274 21.70 -3.76 -17.20
CA ARG A 274 21.20 -4.89 -16.41
C ARG A 274 19.69 -5.03 -16.55
N GLN A 275 19.24 -5.83 -17.53
CA GLN A 275 17.81 -6.00 -17.83
C GLN A 275 16.99 -6.62 -16.68
N ASP A 276 17.63 -7.33 -15.76
CA ASP A 276 16.98 -8.07 -14.68
C ASP A 276 16.72 -7.23 -13.41
N THR A 277 17.27 -6.01 -13.33
CA THR A 277 17.11 -5.16 -12.15
C THR A 277 15.86 -4.27 -12.29
N CYS A 278 14.90 -4.44 -11.38
CA CYS A 278 13.75 -3.56 -11.26
C CYS A 278 14.12 -2.29 -10.48
N LEU A 279 14.14 -1.14 -11.16
CA LEU A 279 14.32 0.16 -10.53
C LEU A 279 12.97 0.84 -10.27
N SER A 280 12.76 1.23 -9.02
CA SER A 280 11.60 1.98 -8.54
C SER A 280 12.03 3.33 -8.01
N ILE A 281 11.42 4.40 -8.50
CA ILE A 281 11.73 5.77 -8.11
C ILE A 281 10.47 6.42 -7.56
N ILE A 282 10.60 7.11 -6.42
CA ILE A 282 9.50 7.79 -5.75
C ILE A 282 9.95 9.21 -5.43
N TYR A 283 9.40 10.21 -6.11
CA TYR A 283 9.60 11.63 -5.84
C TYR A 283 8.29 12.24 -5.34
N GLN A 284 8.20 12.40 -4.02
CA GLN A 284 7.08 13.09 -3.37
C GLN A 284 7.29 14.59 -3.32
N ASP A 285 8.54 15.04 -3.40
CA ASP A 285 8.88 16.46 -3.49
C ASP A 285 8.85 16.96 -4.95
N VAL A 286 8.29 18.15 -5.16
CA VAL A 286 8.11 18.76 -6.48
C VAL A 286 9.46 19.15 -7.12
N TYR A 287 10.41 19.65 -6.34
CA TYR A 287 11.71 20.07 -6.86
C TYR A 287 12.52 18.88 -7.38
N MET A 288 12.44 17.74 -6.68
CA MET A 288 13.06 16.49 -7.10
C MET A 288 12.49 15.99 -8.43
N SER A 289 11.19 16.15 -8.62
CA SER A 289 10.54 15.79 -9.88
C SER A 289 11.00 16.70 -11.03
N ASP A 290 11.14 18.00 -10.80
CA ASP A 290 11.62 18.96 -11.81
C ASP A 290 13.09 18.66 -12.21
N ASP A 291 13.95 18.36 -11.24
CA ASP A 291 15.34 17.95 -11.51
C ASP A 291 15.40 16.63 -12.30
N PHE A 292 14.51 15.68 -11.99
CA PHE A 292 14.37 14.46 -12.76
C PHE A 292 13.91 14.71 -14.20
N LEU A 293 12.95 15.61 -14.40
CA LEU A 293 12.50 16.02 -15.74
C LEU A 293 13.65 16.65 -16.53
N GLY A 294 14.40 17.58 -15.93
CA GLY A 294 15.59 18.16 -16.56
C GLY A 294 16.63 17.10 -16.95
N ALA A 295 16.82 16.08 -16.11
CA ALA A 295 17.71 14.97 -16.42
C ALA A 295 17.20 14.09 -17.58
N CYS A 296 15.88 13.87 -17.66
CA CYS A 296 15.23 13.16 -18.77
C CYS A 296 15.40 13.91 -20.11
N GLU A 297 15.29 15.25 -20.11
CA GLU A 297 15.47 16.08 -21.30
C GLU A 297 16.87 15.96 -21.88
N LEU A 298 17.88 15.93 -21.00
CA LEU A 298 19.27 15.84 -21.41
C LEU A 298 19.65 14.45 -21.96
N ASN A 299 19.17 13.37 -21.33
CA ASN A 299 19.56 12.00 -21.70
C ASN A 299 18.42 10.98 -21.47
N PRO A 300 17.39 10.94 -22.32
CA PRO A 300 16.20 10.11 -22.09
C PRO A 300 16.52 8.61 -22.04
N THR A 301 17.48 8.16 -22.84
CA THR A 301 17.84 6.73 -22.92
C THR A 301 18.45 6.16 -21.65
N ASP A 302 18.86 7.00 -20.70
CA ASP A 302 19.51 6.54 -19.46
C ASP A 302 18.49 5.88 -18.52
N PHE A 303 17.21 6.24 -18.62
CA PHE A 303 16.15 5.85 -17.68
C PHE A 303 15.38 4.58 -18.08
N TYR A 304 15.84 3.84 -19.09
CA TYR A 304 15.18 2.61 -19.56
C TYR A 304 15.11 1.48 -18.52
N ALA A 305 15.89 1.54 -17.44
CA ALA A 305 15.81 0.59 -16.34
C ALA A 305 14.61 0.86 -15.40
N VAL A 306 14.00 2.04 -15.45
CA VAL A 306 12.90 2.43 -14.57
C VAL A 306 11.66 1.61 -14.93
N LYS A 307 11.19 0.81 -13.97
CA LYS A 307 9.98 -0.03 -14.10
C LYS A 307 8.81 0.51 -13.29
N LYS A 308 9.10 1.31 -12.26
CA LYS A 308 8.10 1.95 -11.39
C LYS A 308 8.50 3.39 -11.12
N LEU A 309 7.55 4.30 -11.26
CA LEU A 309 7.73 5.73 -11.01
C LEU A 309 6.53 6.25 -10.23
N ASP A 310 6.78 6.88 -9.09
CA ASP A 310 5.83 7.70 -8.36
C ASP A 310 6.37 9.13 -8.36
N ILE A 311 5.63 10.06 -8.96
CA ILE A 311 6.12 11.42 -9.20
C ILE A 311 5.07 12.46 -8.83
N CYS A 312 5.50 13.51 -8.12
CA CYS A 312 4.69 14.68 -7.79
C CYS A 312 5.12 15.88 -8.62
N LEU A 313 4.24 16.38 -9.49
CA LEU A 313 4.52 17.53 -10.36
C LEU A 313 3.79 18.77 -9.85
N MET A 314 4.41 19.94 -10.01
CA MET A 314 3.74 21.23 -9.73
C MET A 314 2.62 21.49 -10.73
N PHE A 315 2.91 21.17 -12.00
CA PHE A 315 1.99 21.33 -13.12
C PHE A 315 2.13 20.14 -14.07
N PHE A 316 1.01 19.50 -14.40
CA PHE A 316 0.99 18.48 -15.44
C PHE A 316 0.87 19.14 -16.82
N SER A 317 1.96 19.11 -17.59
CA SER A 317 1.94 19.42 -19.02
C SER A 317 2.05 18.13 -19.84
N GLU A 318 1.55 18.20 -21.08
CA GLU A 318 1.71 17.12 -22.06
C GLU A 318 3.20 16.84 -22.31
N ASP A 319 4.00 17.89 -22.45
CA ASP A 319 5.46 17.81 -22.65
C ASP A 319 6.15 17.02 -21.53
N SER A 320 5.76 17.23 -20.26
CA SER A 320 6.34 16.50 -19.12
C SER A 320 6.01 15.00 -19.18
N LEU A 321 4.76 14.65 -19.52
CA LEU A 321 4.36 13.24 -19.64
C LEU A 321 5.01 12.56 -20.85
N GLU A 322 5.10 13.25 -21.98
CA GLU A 322 5.81 12.79 -23.17
C GLU A 322 7.29 12.55 -22.84
N LEU A 323 7.92 13.49 -22.14
CA LEU A 323 9.32 13.39 -21.75
C LEU A 323 9.56 12.17 -20.84
N ILE A 324 8.72 11.97 -19.83
CA ILE A 324 8.79 10.80 -18.95
C ILE A 324 8.54 9.52 -19.76
N GLY A 325 7.54 9.48 -20.64
CA GLY A 325 7.23 8.31 -21.46
C GLY A 325 8.37 7.91 -22.39
N ASN A 326 9.01 8.89 -23.03
CA ASN A 326 10.17 8.70 -23.88
C ASN A 326 11.41 8.24 -23.10
N ALA A 327 11.63 8.78 -21.90
CA ALA A 327 12.76 8.41 -21.04
C ALA A 327 12.56 7.05 -20.35
N CYS A 328 11.33 6.73 -19.94
CA CYS A 328 10.98 5.53 -19.16
C CYS A 328 10.12 4.55 -19.98
N ILE A 329 10.55 4.21 -21.20
CA ILE A 329 9.77 3.36 -22.14
C ILE A 329 9.34 2.00 -21.57
N ASN A 330 10.08 1.51 -20.57
CA ASN A 330 9.89 0.22 -19.91
C ASN A 330 8.99 0.27 -18.68
N LEU A 331 8.40 1.43 -18.39
CA LEU A 331 7.59 1.68 -17.21
C LEU A 331 6.35 0.79 -17.19
N SER A 332 6.18 0.09 -16.07
CA SER A 332 5.06 -0.84 -15.85
C SER A 332 4.08 -0.35 -14.78
N GLN A 333 4.54 0.53 -13.88
CA GLN A 333 3.73 1.13 -12.83
C GLN A 333 4.04 2.62 -12.76
N LEU A 334 2.99 3.44 -12.79
CA LEU A 334 3.08 4.90 -12.73
C LEU A 334 2.11 5.41 -11.68
N THR A 335 2.61 6.22 -10.76
CA THR A 335 1.80 7.01 -9.83
C THR A 335 2.01 8.48 -10.13
N LEU A 336 0.93 9.19 -10.44
CA LEU A 336 0.93 10.62 -10.71
C LEU A 336 0.26 11.36 -9.55
N ARG A 337 0.97 12.33 -8.97
CA ARG A 337 0.48 13.14 -7.85
C ARG A 337 0.45 14.62 -8.21
N GLY A 338 -0.72 15.24 -8.11
CA GLY A 338 -0.87 16.69 -8.17
C GLY A 338 -0.54 17.35 -6.83
N SER A 339 -0.38 18.67 -6.85
CA SER A 339 -0.23 19.45 -5.64
C SER A 339 -1.57 19.55 -4.89
N GLU A 340 -1.59 19.22 -3.59
CA GLU A 340 -2.80 19.37 -2.75
C GLU A 340 -3.31 20.82 -2.73
N MET A 341 -2.40 21.79 -2.90
CA MET A 341 -2.68 23.22 -2.83
C MET A 341 -3.21 23.82 -4.13
N ASP A 342 -2.97 23.19 -5.29
CA ASP A 342 -3.40 23.72 -6.59
C ASP A 342 -4.11 22.65 -7.42
N ARG A 343 -5.44 22.63 -7.37
CA ARG A 343 -6.28 21.67 -8.11
C ARG A 343 -6.43 22.02 -9.60
N ARG A 344 -5.56 22.86 -10.17
CA ARG A 344 -5.61 23.25 -11.59
C ARG A 344 -4.93 22.25 -12.52
N ASP A 345 -4.35 21.19 -11.97
CA ASP A 345 -3.71 20.12 -12.72
C ASP A 345 -4.73 19.26 -13.45
N SER A 346 -5.07 19.71 -14.65
CA SER A 346 -5.97 19.02 -15.54
C SER A 346 -5.22 17.94 -16.31
N PHE A 347 -5.66 16.69 -16.18
CA PHE A 347 -5.00 15.52 -16.71
C PHE A 347 -5.93 14.74 -17.63
N LYS A 348 -5.43 14.34 -18.79
CA LYS A 348 -6.17 13.51 -19.76
C LYS A 348 -5.58 12.11 -19.78
N ILE A 349 -6.43 11.10 -19.76
CA ILE A 349 -5.95 9.72 -19.78
C ILE A 349 -5.28 9.35 -21.11
N SER A 350 -5.69 9.95 -22.23
CA SER A 350 -5.06 9.73 -23.54
C SER A 350 -3.56 9.93 -23.52
N MET A 351 -3.10 10.97 -22.84
CA MET A 351 -1.67 11.26 -22.72
C MET A 351 -0.91 10.07 -22.13
N VAL A 352 -1.45 9.44 -21.08
CA VAL A 352 -0.78 8.27 -20.50
C VAL A 352 -0.86 7.05 -21.40
N LEU A 353 -2.00 6.82 -22.05
CA LEU A 353 -2.13 5.66 -22.92
C LEU A 353 -1.24 5.76 -24.17
N ASP A 354 -1.00 6.97 -24.66
CA ASP A 354 -0.15 7.22 -25.82
C ASP A 354 1.35 7.13 -25.46
N TYR A 355 1.76 7.72 -24.34
CA TYR A 355 3.18 7.82 -23.96
C TYR A 355 3.71 6.60 -23.20
N PHE A 356 2.87 5.75 -22.60
CA PHE A 356 3.30 4.64 -21.75
C PHE A 356 2.77 3.27 -22.21
N PRO A 357 3.18 2.77 -23.38
CA PRO A 357 2.58 1.59 -24.03
C PRO A 357 2.73 0.28 -23.25
N ASN A 358 3.63 0.21 -22.26
CA ASN A 358 3.88 -0.97 -21.42
C ASN A 358 3.24 -0.89 -20.03
N LEU A 359 2.47 0.17 -19.75
CA LEU A 359 1.97 0.45 -18.42
C LEU A 359 0.85 -0.53 -18.03
N LYS A 360 1.05 -1.21 -16.89
CA LYS A 360 0.10 -2.18 -16.31
C LYS A 360 -0.70 -1.62 -15.15
N LYS A 361 -0.12 -0.68 -14.39
CA LYS A 361 -0.75 -0.04 -13.25
C LYS A 361 -0.63 1.48 -13.31
N LEU A 362 -1.76 2.16 -13.16
CA LEU A 362 -1.84 3.61 -13.09
C LEU A 362 -2.52 4.03 -11.78
N ASP A 363 -1.80 4.77 -10.95
CA ASP A 363 -2.35 5.42 -9.76
C ASP A 363 -2.39 6.94 -9.99
N MET A 364 -3.53 7.57 -9.71
CA MET A 364 -3.75 9.01 -9.87
C MET A 364 -4.17 9.60 -8.54
N VAL A 365 -3.48 10.65 -8.07
CA VAL A 365 -3.72 11.26 -6.76
C VAL A 365 -3.77 12.78 -6.87
N TRP A 366 -4.82 13.40 -6.32
CA TRP A 366 -4.97 14.87 -6.30
C TRP A 366 -4.95 15.55 -7.68
N LEU A 367 -5.56 14.91 -8.69
CA LEU A 367 -5.63 15.42 -10.07
C LEU A 367 -7.06 15.81 -10.47
N GLU A 368 -7.20 16.73 -11.43
CA GLU A 368 -8.45 16.97 -12.15
C GLU A 368 -8.46 16.15 -13.46
N LEU A 369 -9.23 15.07 -13.51
CA LEU A 369 -9.29 14.12 -14.61
C LEU A 369 -10.31 14.59 -15.66
N LEU A 370 -9.80 14.94 -16.84
CA LEU A 370 -10.57 15.42 -18.00
C LEU A 370 -10.96 14.29 -18.96
N THR A 371 -11.93 14.59 -19.81
CA THR A 371 -12.42 13.70 -20.87
C THR A 371 -11.75 13.96 -22.21
N ASP A 372 -11.40 12.88 -22.89
CA ASP A 372 -10.84 12.92 -24.24
C ASP A 372 -11.95 12.90 -25.30
N LYS A 373 -12.09 14.00 -26.05
CA LYS A 373 -13.10 14.12 -27.11
C LYS A 373 -12.70 13.42 -28.42
N HIS A 374 -11.43 13.04 -28.58
CA HIS A 374 -10.85 12.60 -29.86
C HIS A 374 -9.87 11.43 -29.71
N MET A 375 -10.27 10.35 -29.04
CA MET A 375 -9.44 9.14 -28.94
C MET A 375 -9.61 8.22 -30.17
N PRO A 376 -8.57 7.94 -30.95
CA PRO A 376 -8.62 6.94 -32.02
C PRO A 376 -8.72 5.51 -31.43
N MET A 377 -9.72 4.73 -31.86
CA MET A 377 -10.08 3.40 -31.31
C MET A 377 -9.07 2.26 -31.54
N THR A 378 -7.80 2.53 -31.84
CA THR A 378 -6.95 1.55 -32.55
C THR A 378 -5.90 0.82 -31.72
N ALA A 379 -5.49 1.33 -30.56
CA ALA A 379 -4.48 0.66 -29.72
C ALA A 379 -5.10 0.08 -28.44
N ARG A 380 -4.99 -1.24 -28.27
CA ARG A 380 -5.35 -1.91 -27.01
C ARG A 380 -4.22 -1.73 -26.02
N HIS A 381 -4.47 -0.97 -24.96
CA HIS A 381 -3.47 -0.68 -23.95
C HIS A 381 -3.38 -1.84 -22.91
N PRO A 382 -2.19 -2.26 -22.45
CA PRO A 382 -2.01 -3.37 -21.49
C PRO A 382 -2.35 -2.99 -20.03
N LEU A 383 -3.16 -1.96 -19.81
CA LEU A 383 -3.46 -1.48 -18.46
C LEU A 383 -4.37 -2.49 -17.75
N GLU A 384 -3.92 -2.98 -16.60
CA GLU A 384 -4.61 -4.02 -15.81
C GLU A 384 -5.24 -3.42 -14.53
N GLU A 385 -4.66 -2.35 -13.99
CA GLU A 385 -5.09 -1.75 -12.71
C GLU A 385 -5.13 -0.21 -12.79
N ILE A 386 -6.24 0.38 -12.32
CA ILE A 386 -6.40 1.83 -12.13
C ILE A 386 -6.77 2.12 -10.68
N SER A 387 -6.05 3.05 -10.05
CA SER A 387 -6.38 3.62 -8.75
C SER A 387 -6.56 5.13 -8.86
N ILE A 388 -7.64 5.67 -8.31
CA ILE A 388 -7.96 7.10 -8.33
C ILE A 388 -8.24 7.55 -6.90
N ALA A 389 -7.40 8.44 -6.37
CA ALA A 389 -7.48 8.88 -4.98
C ALA A 389 -7.54 10.41 -4.87
N ASN A 390 -8.55 10.94 -4.19
CA ASN A 390 -8.71 12.39 -3.97
C ASN A 390 -8.69 13.23 -5.26
N CYS A 391 -9.13 12.66 -6.37
CA CYS A 391 -9.21 13.33 -7.67
C CYS A 391 -10.58 13.97 -7.90
N CYS A 392 -10.63 14.94 -8.81
CA CYS A 392 -11.86 15.46 -9.37
C CYS A 392 -12.05 14.88 -10.78
N LEU A 393 -13.20 14.28 -11.09
CA LEU A 393 -13.47 13.64 -12.38
C LEU A 393 -14.53 14.40 -13.15
N ILE A 394 -14.24 14.68 -14.42
CA ILE A 394 -15.19 15.27 -15.37
C ILE A 394 -15.89 14.17 -16.17
N ASP A 395 -17.15 14.42 -16.54
CA ASP A 395 -18.00 13.52 -17.32
C ASP A 395 -17.32 13.00 -18.60
N GLY A 396 -17.22 11.68 -18.72
CA GLY A 396 -16.70 10.96 -19.89
C GLY A 396 -15.30 10.34 -19.73
N PHE A 397 -14.62 10.55 -18.59
CA PHE A 397 -13.31 9.94 -18.32
C PHE A 397 -13.32 8.40 -18.50
N PHE A 398 -14.28 7.72 -17.86
CA PHE A 398 -14.38 6.26 -17.92
C PHE A 398 -14.79 5.72 -19.30
N HIS A 399 -15.47 6.52 -20.12
CA HIS A 399 -15.74 6.14 -21.50
C HIS A 399 -14.44 5.95 -22.29
N SER A 400 -13.45 6.82 -22.06
CA SER A 400 -12.13 6.74 -22.68
C SER A 400 -11.36 5.51 -22.18
N VAL A 401 -11.41 5.24 -20.88
CA VAL A 401 -10.86 4.01 -20.25
C VAL A 401 -11.47 2.75 -20.88
N SER A 402 -12.80 2.71 -20.97
CA SER A 402 -13.57 1.56 -21.47
C SER A 402 -13.17 1.15 -22.88
N ASN A 403 -12.91 2.14 -23.74
CA ASN A 403 -12.58 1.87 -25.13
C ASN A 403 -11.13 1.43 -25.34
N CYS A 404 -10.19 1.86 -24.48
CA CYS A 404 -8.76 1.66 -24.71
C CYS A 404 -8.14 0.57 -23.81
N CYS A 405 -8.69 0.35 -22.61
CA CYS A 405 -8.14 -0.51 -21.57
C CYS A 405 -8.96 -1.80 -21.42
N LEU A 406 -8.95 -2.66 -22.44
CA LEU A 406 -9.71 -3.93 -22.42
C LEU A 406 -9.19 -4.96 -21.41
N TYR A 407 -7.94 -4.84 -20.98
CA TYR A 407 -7.33 -5.73 -19.99
C TYR A 407 -7.50 -5.26 -18.54
N LEU A 408 -8.26 -4.18 -18.33
CA LEU A 408 -8.49 -3.63 -16.99
C LEU A 408 -9.26 -4.67 -16.15
N LYS A 409 -8.63 -5.10 -15.06
CA LYS A 409 -9.16 -6.08 -14.09
C LYS A 409 -9.48 -5.45 -12.76
N ARG A 410 -8.77 -4.38 -12.37
CA ARG A 410 -8.93 -3.78 -11.04
C ARG A 410 -9.16 -2.29 -11.12
N LEU A 411 -10.18 -1.84 -10.39
CA LEU A 411 -10.52 -0.43 -10.25
C LEU A 411 -10.66 -0.09 -8.77
N SER A 412 -9.88 0.88 -8.30
CA SER A 412 -10.01 1.45 -6.96
C SER A 412 -10.27 2.95 -7.06
N ILE A 413 -11.33 3.43 -6.40
CA ILE A 413 -11.73 4.83 -6.38
C ILE A 413 -11.92 5.25 -4.93
N CYS A 414 -11.13 6.20 -4.46
CA CYS A 414 -11.15 6.65 -3.07
C CYS A 414 -11.24 8.18 -3.01
N LYS A 415 -12.21 8.71 -2.25
CA LYS A 415 -12.38 10.15 -1.99
C LYS A 415 -12.45 10.99 -3.28
N ALA A 416 -13.00 10.41 -4.34
CA ALA A 416 -13.09 11.06 -5.65
C ALA A 416 -14.36 11.92 -5.75
N GLY A 417 -14.22 13.14 -6.25
CA GLY A 417 -15.32 14.05 -6.52
C GLY A 417 -15.68 14.03 -8.01
N PHE A 418 -16.96 13.96 -8.35
CA PHE A 418 -17.40 13.93 -9.75
C PHE A 418 -18.16 15.20 -10.13
N GLN A 419 -17.76 15.84 -11.23
CA GLN A 419 -18.41 16.99 -11.84
C GLN A 419 -19.35 16.52 -12.97
N TYR A 420 -20.52 15.97 -12.62
CA TYR A 420 -21.57 15.64 -13.59
C TYR A 420 -22.68 16.68 -13.58
N GLN A 421 -23.19 17.04 -14.75
CA GLN A 421 -24.28 18.02 -14.91
C GLN A 421 -25.64 17.55 -14.35
N ARG A 422 -25.78 16.28 -13.95
CA ARG A 422 -27.07 15.67 -13.57
C ARG A 422 -27.06 14.90 -12.25
N ASP A 423 -26.04 15.07 -11.41
CA ASP A 423 -25.89 14.39 -10.10
C ASP A 423 -25.92 12.84 -10.12
N GLU A 424 -26.00 12.21 -11.29
CA GLU A 424 -25.74 10.78 -11.53
C GLU A 424 -24.27 10.60 -11.92
N VAL A 425 -23.51 9.90 -11.09
CA VAL A 425 -22.13 9.48 -11.38
C VAL A 425 -22.18 8.23 -12.22
N CYS A 426 -21.62 8.23 -13.44
CA CYS A 426 -21.57 7.04 -14.29
C CYS A 426 -20.14 6.56 -14.48
N ILE A 427 -19.85 5.33 -14.06
CA ILE A 427 -18.62 4.60 -14.37
C ILE A 427 -18.97 3.58 -15.44
N ASP A 428 -18.70 3.91 -16.70
CA ASP A 428 -19.02 3.06 -17.83
C ASP A 428 -17.81 2.28 -18.32
N LEU A 429 -17.75 0.99 -18.00
CA LEU A 429 -16.70 0.01 -18.33
C LEU A 429 -17.31 -1.25 -18.96
N GLN A 430 -18.31 -1.08 -19.83
CA GLN A 430 -19.11 -2.18 -20.43
C GLN A 430 -18.30 -3.28 -21.12
N GLN A 431 -17.05 -3.03 -21.50
CA GLN A 431 -16.20 -3.99 -22.22
C GLN A 431 -15.26 -4.76 -21.28
N GLN A 432 -15.23 -4.43 -19.98
CA GLN A 432 -14.27 -4.94 -19.01
C GLN A 432 -14.87 -6.03 -18.12
N GLU A 433 -14.13 -7.12 -17.96
CA GLU A 433 -14.33 -8.14 -16.93
C GLU A 433 -13.46 -7.79 -15.71
N LEU A 434 -14.09 -7.21 -14.68
CA LEU A 434 -13.37 -6.72 -13.50
C LEU A 434 -13.26 -7.84 -12.47
N ASP A 435 -12.03 -8.15 -12.04
CA ASP A 435 -11.77 -9.05 -10.91
C ASP A 435 -12.20 -8.39 -9.59
N SER A 436 -11.87 -7.11 -9.41
CA SER A 436 -12.14 -6.39 -8.17
C SER A 436 -12.46 -4.91 -8.40
N VAL A 437 -13.51 -4.43 -7.73
CA VAL A 437 -13.89 -3.01 -7.72
C VAL A 437 -14.01 -2.52 -6.28
N GLU A 438 -13.27 -1.46 -5.97
CA GLU A 438 -13.27 -0.80 -4.66
C GLU A 438 -13.73 0.66 -4.82
N ILE A 439 -14.82 1.04 -4.13
CA ILE A 439 -15.36 2.40 -4.19
C ILE A 439 -15.49 2.95 -2.77
N GLN A 440 -14.80 4.04 -2.46
CA GLN A 440 -14.76 4.64 -1.13
C GLN A 440 -14.98 6.16 -1.20
N CYS A 441 -15.90 6.67 -0.39
CA CYS A 441 -16.11 8.09 -0.13
C CYS A 441 -16.27 8.95 -1.39
N VAL A 442 -16.96 8.44 -2.40
CA VAL A 442 -17.23 9.18 -3.64
C VAL A 442 -18.26 10.27 -3.40
N SER A 443 -18.04 11.46 -3.95
CA SER A 443 -18.97 12.59 -3.86
C SER A 443 -19.27 13.21 -5.23
N THR A 444 -20.35 13.98 -5.32
CA THR A 444 -20.63 14.86 -6.47
C THR A 444 -20.27 16.30 -6.13
N ALA A 445 -19.72 17.03 -7.10
CA ALA A 445 -19.23 18.40 -6.91
C ALA A 445 -20.33 19.39 -6.50
N HIS A 446 -21.59 19.12 -6.84
CA HIS A 446 -22.72 20.00 -6.54
C HIS A 446 -23.33 19.78 -5.16
N ILE A 447 -23.16 18.60 -4.57
CA ILE A 447 -23.89 18.19 -3.36
C ILE A 447 -22.99 18.19 -2.12
N ASN A 448 -21.65 18.14 -2.27
CA ASN A 448 -20.70 18.06 -1.15
C ASN A 448 -21.07 16.96 -0.13
N GLN A 449 -21.77 15.92 -0.57
CA GLN A 449 -22.15 14.75 0.21
C GLN A 449 -21.58 13.49 -0.45
N ILE A 450 -21.35 12.47 0.37
CA ILE A 450 -20.92 11.15 -0.11
C ILE A 450 -22.13 10.44 -0.69
N VAL A 451 -21.96 9.89 -1.89
CA VAL A 451 -22.97 9.08 -2.59
C VAL A 451 -23.37 7.87 -1.74
N GLN A 452 -24.68 7.67 -1.62
CA GLN A 452 -25.27 6.61 -0.79
C GLN A 452 -25.98 5.53 -1.61
N LEU A 453 -26.35 5.83 -2.86
CA LEU A 453 -27.01 4.91 -3.78
C LEU A 453 -26.05 4.40 -4.85
N PHE A 454 -26.05 3.10 -5.05
CA PHE A 454 -25.18 2.42 -6.01
C PHE A 454 -26.00 1.51 -6.92
N HIS A 455 -25.95 1.76 -8.22
CA HIS A 455 -26.54 0.92 -9.26
C HIS A 455 -25.45 0.11 -9.95
N ILE A 456 -25.42 -1.19 -9.70
CA ILE A 456 -24.41 -2.08 -10.28
C ILE A 456 -25.04 -2.86 -11.43
N GLN A 457 -24.59 -2.59 -12.64
CA GLN A 457 -25.04 -3.23 -13.87
C GLN A 457 -23.91 -4.05 -14.49
N SER A 458 -24.13 -5.35 -14.57
CA SER A 458 -23.34 -6.32 -15.33
C SER A 458 -24.21 -6.95 -16.42
N GLN A 459 -23.63 -7.75 -17.31
CA GLN A 459 -24.42 -8.46 -18.33
C GLN A 459 -25.47 -9.41 -17.72
N ALA A 460 -25.15 -10.02 -16.57
CA ALA A 460 -26.01 -11.01 -15.92
C ALA A 460 -26.91 -10.43 -14.81
N LYS A 461 -26.55 -9.26 -14.24
CA LYS A 461 -27.14 -8.76 -13.00
C LYS A 461 -27.27 -7.25 -13.02
N SER A 462 -28.39 -6.71 -12.52
CA SER A 462 -28.61 -5.28 -12.34
C SER A 462 -29.23 -5.05 -10.97
N ASP A 463 -28.41 -4.71 -9.98
CA ASP A 463 -28.85 -4.52 -8.61
C ASP A 463 -28.66 -3.09 -8.13
N TRP A 464 -29.45 -2.75 -7.13
CA TRP A 464 -29.35 -1.50 -6.40
C TRP A 464 -28.91 -1.77 -4.96
N TYR A 465 -27.96 -0.98 -4.48
CA TYR A 465 -27.49 -0.99 -3.11
C TYR A 465 -27.63 0.39 -2.49
N CYS A 466 -27.97 0.44 -1.20
CA CYS A 466 -28.09 1.65 -0.42
C CYS A 466 -27.24 1.54 0.86
N VAL A 467 -26.48 2.59 1.15
CA VAL A 467 -25.69 2.71 2.38
C VAL A 467 -26.53 3.43 3.43
N ASN A 468 -27.10 2.67 4.37
CA ASN A 468 -28.11 3.20 5.30
C ASN A 468 -27.51 3.89 6.53
N LYS A 469 -26.26 3.59 6.88
CA LYS A 469 -25.60 4.10 8.07
C LYS A 469 -24.11 4.31 7.84
N TYR A 470 -23.61 5.43 8.33
CA TYR A 470 -22.20 5.72 8.37
C TYR A 470 -21.71 5.82 9.81
N LYS A 471 -20.48 5.35 10.06
CA LYS A 471 -19.78 5.69 11.30
C LYS A 471 -19.27 7.12 11.21
N ALA A 472 -19.81 8.00 12.04
CA ALA A 472 -19.29 9.36 12.19
C ALA A 472 -17.90 9.31 12.84
N HIS A 473 -16.88 9.82 12.17
CA HIS A 473 -15.58 10.06 12.78
C HIS A 473 -15.60 11.44 13.46
N MET A 474 -15.04 11.55 14.67
CA MET A 474 -15.12 12.75 15.51
C MET A 474 -14.56 14.06 14.90
N LYS A 475 -14.00 14.06 13.68
CA LYS A 475 -13.38 15.23 13.04
C LYS A 475 -13.59 15.38 11.51
N SER A 476 -14.35 14.52 10.82
CA SER A 476 -14.51 14.60 9.36
C SER A 476 -15.81 13.95 8.84
N ILE A 477 -16.12 14.24 7.56
CA ILE A 477 -17.20 13.67 6.72
C ILE A 477 -17.33 12.15 6.98
N PRO A 478 -18.53 11.56 7.05
CA PRO A 478 -18.72 10.12 7.34
C PRO A 478 -17.91 9.19 6.41
N GLU A 479 -16.87 8.50 6.90
CA GLU A 479 -15.91 7.79 6.03
C GLU A 479 -16.20 6.28 5.84
N LEU A 480 -17.01 5.65 6.70
CA LEU A 480 -17.19 4.19 6.72
C LEU A 480 -18.66 3.78 6.72
N ALA A 481 -19.04 2.87 5.82
CA ALA A 481 -20.36 2.24 5.84
C ALA A 481 -20.46 1.27 7.02
N GLU A 482 -21.55 1.35 7.77
CA GLU A 482 -21.84 0.37 8.83
C GLU A 482 -22.63 -0.83 8.26
N SER A 483 -23.48 -0.59 7.27
CA SER A 483 -24.25 -1.62 6.58
C SER A 483 -24.59 -1.18 5.15
N ILE A 484 -24.51 -2.12 4.22
CA ILE A 484 -24.96 -1.97 2.83
C ILE A 484 -26.10 -2.94 2.61
N GLU A 485 -27.24 -2.43 2.16
CA GLU A 485 -28.43 -3.24 1.88
C GLU A 485 -28.74 -3.24 0.39
N GLN A 486 -29.00 -4.43 -0.15
CA GLN A 486 -29.55 -4.55 -1.50
C GLN A 486 -31.04 -4.16 -1.45
N LEU A 487 -31.46 -3.27 -2.35
CA LEU A 487 -32.86 -2.88 -2.45
C LEU A 487 -33.72 -4.05 -2.91
N SER A 488 -34.98 -4.08 -2.46
CA SER A 488 -35.95 -5.07 -2.92
C SER A 488 -36.24 -4.92 -4.41
N ALA A 489 -36.67 -5.99 -5.07
CA ALA A 489 -36.95 -5.96 -6.51
C ALA A 489 -38.03 -4.92 -6.89
N SER A 490 -39.02 -4.69 -6.04
CA SER A 490 -40.02 -3.64 -6.24
C SER A 490 -39.42 -2.24 -6.15
N ASP A 491 -38.55 -2.01 -5.18
CA ASP A 491 -37.93 -0.70 -4.95
C ASP A 491 -36.92 -0.37 -6.07
N ALA A 492 -36.11 -1.36 -6.44
CA ALA A 492 -35.22 -1.27 -7.59
C ALA A 492 -35.97 -0.93 -8.89
N LEU A 493 -37.14 -1.54 -9.13
CA LEU A 493 -37.93 -1.32 -10.34
C LEU A 493 -38.56 0.08 -10.38
N VAL A 494 -39.09 0.58 -9.25
CA VAL A 494 -39.62 1.94 -9.16
C VAL A 494 -38.51 2.96 -9.34
N LEU A 495 -37.37 2.79 -8.65
CA LEU A 495 -36.23 3.69 -8.74
C LEU A 495 -35.67 3.75 -10.16
N THR A 496 -35.49 2.59 -10.81
CA THR A 496 -35.05 2.51 -12.21
C THR A 496 -36.04 3.22 -13.15
N LYS A 497 -37.34 3.02 -12.95
CA LYS A 497 -38.37 3.66 -13.76
C LYS A 497 -38.38 5.18 -13.56
N MET A 498 -38.28 5.66 -12.32
CA MET A 498 -38.21 7.08 -11.98
C MET A 498 -37.00 7.75 -12.66
N LEU A 499 -35.81 7.19 -12.49
CA LEU A 499 -34.58 7.72 -13.09
C LEU A 499 -34.64 7.71 -14.63
N SER A 500 -35.29 6.71 -15.23
CA SER A 500 -35.47 6.64 -16.70
C SER A 500 -36.49 7.65 -17.25
N GLN A 501 -37.46 8.10 -16.43
CA GLN A 501 -38.58 8.95 -16.86
C GLN A 501 -38.35 10.44 -16.65
N HIS A 502 -37.43 10.82 -15.75
CA HIS A 502 -37.15 12.23 -15.42
C HIS A 502 -35.67 12.59 -15.58
N PRO A 503 -35.12 12.57 -16.82
CA PRO A 503 -33.70 12.83 -17.06
C PRO A 503 -33.28 14.31 -16.99
N SER A 504 -34.21 15.25 -16.79
CA SER A 504 -33.97 16.68 -17.04
C SER A 504 -33.41 17.47 -15.85
N GLN A 505 -33.81 17.21 -14.60
CA GLN A 505 -33.20 17.83 -13.39
C GLN A 505 -33.36 16.90 -12.18
N TRP A 506 -32.27 16.64 -11.43
CA TRP A 506 -32.30 15.83 -10.20
C TRP A 506 -33.26 16.39 -9.13
N GLN A 507 -33.50 17.70 -9.16
CA GLN A 507 -34.49 18.39 -8.32
C GLN A 507 -35.94 17.97 -8.63
N ASP A 508 -36.27 17.68 -9.89
CA ASP A 508 -37.59 17.18 -10.29
C ASP A 508 -37.81 15.76 -9.77
N LEU A 509 -36.75 14.94 -9.76
CA LEU A 509 -36.77 13.59 -9.18
C LEU A 509 -37.00 13.63 -7.68
N LEU A 510 -36.32 14.54 -6.95
CA LEU A 510 -36.55 14.75 -5.51
C LEU A 510 -37.98 15.21 -5.25
N PHE A 511 -38.49 16.20 -5.99
CA PHE A 511 -39.87 16.68 -5.87
C PHE A 511 -40.91 15.59 -6.15
N PHE A 512 -40.66 14.74 -7.16
CA PHE A 512 -41.53 13.60 -7.48
C PHE A 512 -41.45 12.50 -6.41
N ALA A 513 -40.27 12.23 -5.85
CA ALA A 513 -40.09 11.30 -4.73
C ALA A 513 -40.91 11.74 -3.49
N TYR A 514 -40.98 13.04 -3.19
CA TYR A 514 -41.87 13.59 -2.16
C TYR A 514 -43.36 13.43 -2.48
N SER A 515 -43.73 13.38 -3.77
CA SER A 515 -45.11 13.41 -4.25
C SER A 515 -45.73 12.03 -4.48
N CYS A 516 -44.93 10.95 -4.46
CA CYS A 516 -45.37 9.59 -4.77
C CYS A 516 -45.43 8.72 -3.48
N PRO A 517 -46.61 8.43 -2.92
CA PRO A 517 -46.77 7.62 -1.70
C PRO A 517 -46.61 6.13 -2.01
N SER A 518 -45.43 5.73 -2.49
CA SER A 518 -45.07 4.32 -2.66
C SER A 518 -44.32 3.83 -1.41
N GLY A 519 -44.42 2.52 -1.12
CA GLY A 519 -43.73 1.90 0.02
C GLY A 519 -42.22 2.10 0.06
N LEU A 520 -41.60 2.51 -1.06
CA LEU A 520 -40.18 2.88 -1.17
C LEU A 520 -39.75 3.95 -0.19
N PHE A 521 -40.61 4.94 0.08
CA PHE A 521 -40.23 6.15 0.82
C PHE A 521 -40.65 6.11 2.30
N LYS A 522 -41.07 4.94 2.80
CA LYS A 522 -41.37 4.77 4.24
C LYS A 522 -40.14 4.86 5.13
N ASN A 523 -38.94 4.66 4.56
CA ASN A 523 -37.67 4.92 5.21
C ASN A 523 -37.11 6.27 4.74
N GLU A 524 -37.05 7.26 5.63
CA GLU A 524 -36.40 8.57 5.41
C GLU A 524 -34.98 8.43 4.83
N ALA A 525 -34.34 7.27 5.04
CA ALA A 525 -33.03 6.91 4.52
C ALA A 525 -32.92 6.94 2.98
N ILE A 526 -33.91 6.47 2.21
CA ILE A 526 -33.80 6.43 0.73
C ILE A 526 -33.88 7.83 0.13
N LEU A 527 -34.69 8.70 0.71
CA LEU A 527 -34.79 10.10 0.28
C LEU A 527 -33.50 10.87 0.60
N ALA A 528 -32.95 10.66 1.79
CA ALA A 528 -31.63 11.18 2.15
C ALA A 528 -30.53 10.65 1.20
N ALA A 529 -30.61 9.37 0.82
CA ALA A 529 -29.68 8.77 -0.11
C ALA A 529 -29.78 9.34 -1.53
N LEU A 530 -30.99 9.63 -2.01
CA LEU A 530 -31.22 10.36 -3.27
C LEU A 530 -30.67 11.78 -3.22
N THR A 531 -30.82 12.48 -2.09
CA THR A 531 -30.24 13.82 -1.94
C THR A 531 -28.72 13.81 -1.93
N ALA A 532 -28.10 12.69 -1.56
CA ALA A 532 -26.65 12.52 -1.54
C ALA A 532 -26.05 12.09 -2.91
N GLY A 533 -26.89 11.87 -3.91
CA GLY A 533 -26.50 11.46 -5.27
C GLY A 533 -26.48 9.94 -5.48
N CYS A 534 -26.31 9.54 -6.74
CA CYS A 534 -26.30 8.13 -7.15
C CYS A 534 -25.07 7.83 -8.01
N LEU A 535 -24.43 6.68 -7.77
CA LEU A 535 -23.38 6.14 -8.62
C LEU A 535 -23.87 4.92 -9.36
N LYS A 536 -23.64 4.90 -10.66
CA LYS A 536 -23.92 3.79 -11.56
C LYS A 536 -22.62 3.21 -12.07
N LEU A 537 -22.40 1.93 -11.85
CA LEU A 537 -21.28 1.17 -12.41
C LEU A 537 -21.82 0.22 -13.48
N ARG A 538 -21.30 0.33 -14.70
CA ARG A 538 -21.62 -0.57 -15.82
C ARG A 538 -20.38 -1.32 -16.24
N CYS A 539 -20.46 -2.64 -16.32
CA CYS A 539 -19.35 -3.49 -16.76
C CYS A 539 -19.83 -4.82 -17.35
N GLN A 540 -18.92 -5.65 -17.86
CA GLN A 540 -19.27 -6.99 -18.34
C GLN A 540 -19.56 -7.92 -17.15
N SER A 541 -18.62 -7.98 -16.20
CA SER A 541 -18.70 -8.78 -14.98
C SER A 541 -17.87 -8.16 -13.85
N ILE A 542 -18.21 -8.50 -12.60
CA ILE A 542 -17.44 -8.13 -11.40
C ILE A 542 -17.23 -9.38 -10.55
N GLY A 543 -15.98 -9.70 -10.23
CA GLY A 543 -15.60 -10.80 -9.34
C GLY A 543 -15.88 -10.47 -7.87
N SER A 544 -15.34 -9.35 -7.38
CA SER A 544 -15.59 -8.84 -6.03
C SER A 544 -15.91 -7.35 -6.02
N LEU A 545 -16.85 -6.92 -5.18
CA LEU A 545 -17.23 -5.52 -5.02
C LEU A 545 -17.17 -5.10 -3.55
N SER A 546 -16.37 -4.08 -3.25
CA SER A 546 -16.38 -3.42 -1.94
C SER A 546 -16.78 -1.95 -2.06
N ILE A 547 -17.69 -1.51 -1.20
CA ILE A 547 -18.14 -0.12 -1.13
C ILE A 547 -17.91 0.39 0.31
N ASN A 548 -17.21 1.51 0.48
CA ASN A 548 -16.89 2.15 1.77
C ASN A 548 -16.39 1.13 2.81
N ASP A 549 -15.39 0.34 2.42
CA ASP A 549 -14.74 -0.73 3.20
C ASP A 549 -15.64 -1.92 3.61
N THR A 550 -16.86 -2.01 3.04
CA THR A 550 -17.76 -3.15 3.24
C THR A 550 -17.79 -4.01 1.98
N ASN A 551 -17.48 -5.30 2.13
CA ASN A 551 -17.62 -6.26 1.03
C ASN A 551 -19.11 -6.52 0.73
N VAL A 552 -19.50 -6.39 -0.54
CA VAL A 552 -20.87 -6.65 -1.01
C VAL A 552 -21.00 -8.09 -1.47
N PHE A 553 -20.03 -8.60 -2.25
CA PHE A 553 -19.92 -10.01 -2.65
C PHE A 553 -18.48 -10.36 -3.05
#